data_AF-A0A7L3WMR3-F1
#
_entry.id   AF-A0A7L3WMR3-F1
#
_cell.length_a   1.000
_cell.length_b   1.000
_cell.length_c   1.000
_cell.angle_alpha   90.00
_cell.angle_beta   90.00
_cell.angle_gamma   90.00
#
_symmetry.space_group_name_H-M   'P 1'
#
loop_
_entity.id
_entity.type
_entity.pdbx_description
1 polymer ?
#
loop_
_entity_poly.entity_id
_entity_poly.type
_entity_poly.pdbx_seq_one_letter_code
_entity_poly.pdbx_strand_id
1 'polypeptide(L)'
;IMNDGLTNQINNPEVDVDITRPDTFIRQQIMALRVMTNKLKNAYNGNDVNFQDTSDETSGSGSGSGCTDDICPTEFDFITTE
;
A
#
# COMPACT_ATOMS: atom_id res chain seq x y z
N ILE A 1 33.68 -4.19 15.67
CA ILE A 1 32.38 -3.66 15.22
C ILE A 1 31.44 -4.85 15.04
N MET A 2 30.23 -4.80 15.61
CA MET A 2 29.26 -5.91 15.50
C MET A 2 28.53 -5.86 14.17
N ASN A 3 28.15 -7.04 13.64
CA ASN A 3 27.35 -7.14 12.41
C ASN A 3 25.87 -6.76 12.68
N ASP A 4 25.15 -6.42 11.62
CA ASP A 4 23.73 -6.05 11.69
C ASP A 4 22.83 -7.22 12.14
N GLY A 5 21.71 -6.88 12.76
CA GLY A 5 20.69 -7.84 13.19
C GLY A 5 20.84 -8.32 14.62
N LEU A 6 19.70 -8.62 15.26
CA LEU A 6 19.61 -8.91 16.69
C LEU A 6 20.48 -10.11 17.12
N THR A 7 20.52 -11.18 16.33
CA THR A 7 21.30 -12.39 16.63
C THR A 7 22.80 -12.13 16.75
N ASN A 8 23.32 -11.13 16.03
CA ASN A 8 24.74 -10.79 16.04
C ASN A 8 25.16 -9.96 17.26
N GLN A 9 24.22 -9.58 18.12
CA GLN A 9 24.49 -8.77 19.32
C GLN A 9 24.82 -9.60 20.56
N ILE A 10 24.73 -10.93 20.51
CA ILE A 10 24.98 -11.81 21.69
C ILE A 10 26.39 -11.64 22.29
N ASN A 11 27.38 -11.30 21.46
CA ASN A 11 28.76 -11.09 21.89
C ASN A 11 29.17 -9.61 21.87
N ASN A 12 28.21 -8.68 21.87
CA ASN A 12 28.53 -7.26 21.88
C ASN A 12 29.12 -6.86 23.25
N PRO A 13 30.41 -6.45 23.33
CA PRO A 13 31.04 -6.14 24.60
C PRO A 13 30.53 -4.83 25.22
N GLU A 14 29.89 -3.97 24.44
CA GLU A 14 29.40 -2.65 24.89
C GLU A 14 27.99 -2.72 25.49
N VAL A 15 27.21 -3.75 25.15
CA VAL A 15 25.80 -3.85 25.57
C VAL A 15 25.35 -5.32 25.60
N ASP A 16 24.78 -5.72 26.74
CA ASP A 16 24.13 -7.02 26.87
C ASP A 16 22.73 -6.98 26.23
N VAL A 17 22.44 -7.95 25.36
CA VAL A 17 21.22 -8.00 24.55
C VAL A 17 20.58 -9.38 24.64
N ASP A 18 19.36 -9.44 25.17
CA ASP A 18 18.56 -10.67 25.14
C ASP A 18 18.00 -10.93 23.73
N ILE A 19 18.74 -11.70 22.95
CA ILE A 19 18.36 -12.07 21.58
C ILE A 19 17.12 -12.97 21.50
N THR A 20 16.68 -13.55 22.62
CA THR A 20 15.53 -14.48 22.66
C THR A 20 14.18 -13.78 22.70
N ARG A 21 14.18 -12.46 23.00
CA ARG A 21 12.98 -11.62 23.06
C ARG A 21 13.00 -10.54 21.98
N PRO A 22 12.79 -10.90 20.70
CA PRO A 22 12.68 -9.92 19.64
C PRO A 22 11.42 -9.04 19.81
N ASP A 23 11.54 -7.78 19.41
CA ASP A 23 10.43 -6.83 19.42
C ASP A 23 9.26 -7.32 18.56
N THR A 24 8.06 -7.34 19.13
CA THR A 24 6.87 -7.87 18.47
C THR A 24 6.34 -6.97 17.35
N PHE A 25 6.49 -5.65 17.48
CA PHE A 25 6.10 -4.68 16.46
C PHE A 25 7.01 -4.76 15.23
N ILE A 26 8.31 -4.93 15.42
CA ILE A 26 9.24 -5.21 14.30
C ILE A 26 8.88 -6.53 13.61
N ARG A 27 8.54 -7.58 14.36
CA ARG A 27 8.09 -8.85 13.77
C ARG A 27 6.79 -8.71 12.98
N GLN A 28 5.84 -7.90 13.44
CA GLN A 28 4.61 -7.61 12.70
C GLN A 28 4.91 -6.91 11.37
N GLN A 29 5.79 -5.91 11.38
CA GLN A 29 6.21 -5.24 10.14
C GLN A 29 6.92 -6.19 9.17
N ILE A 30 7.80 -7.07 9.67
CA ILE A 30 8.42 -8.13 8.84
C ILE A 30 7.36 -9.02 8.20
N MET A 31 6.32 -9.41 8.94
CA MET A 31 5.22 -10.22 8.41
C MET A 31 4.38 -9.46 7.38
N ALA A 32 4.07 -8.18 7.63
CA ALA A 32 3.38 -7.32 6.66
C ALA A 32 4.17 -7.23 5.35
N LEU A 33 5.48 -6.98 5.42
CA LEU A 33 6.36 -6.96 4.25
C LEU A 33 6.33 -8.31 3.51
N ARG A 34 6.42 -9.44 4.22
CA ARG A 34 6.33 -10.78 3.60
C ARG A 34 5.00 -11.01 2.90
N VAL A 35 3.88 -10.60 3.51
CA VAL A 35 2.55 -10.72 2.90
C VAL A 35 2.50 -9.89 1.61
N MET A 36 2.94 -8.63 1.66
CA MET A 36 2.95 -7.75 0.49
C MET A 36 3.84 -8.29 -0.64
N THR A 37 5.03 -8.78 -0.32
CA THR A 37 5.92 -9.40 -1.31
C THR A 37 5.29 -10.64 -1.96
N ASN A 38 4.59 -11.47 -1.20
CA ASN A 38 3.87 -12.62 -1.77
C ASN A 38 2.69 -12.19 -2.64
N LYS A 39 1.95 -11.16 -2.24
CA LYS A 39 0.91 -10.55 -3.07
C LYS A 39 1.47 -10.06 -4.40
N LEU A 40 2.58 -9.31 -4.38
CA LEU A 40 3.26 -8.84 -5.60
C LEU A 40 3.73 -10.01 -6.49
N LYS A 41 4.29 -11.07 -5.89
CA LYS A 41 4.71 -12.27 -6.64
C LYS A 41 3.54 -12.99 -7.31
N ASN A 42 2.40 -13.09 -6.62
CA ASN A 42 1.19 -13.69 -7.18
C ASN A 42 0.61 -12.85 -8.33
N ALA A 43 0.57 -11.53 -8.17
CA ALA A 43 0.14 -10.62 -9.23
C ALA A 43 1.04 -10.71 -10.46
N TYR A 44 2.36 -10.81 -10.26
CA TYR A 44 3.33 -11.04 -11.33
C TYR A 44 3.06 -12.35 -12.10
N ASN A 45 2.62 -13.40 -11.39
CA ASN A 45 2.26 -14.68 -11.99
C ASN A 45 0.85 -14.70 -12.62
N GLY A 46 0.12 -13.59 -12.61
CA GLY A 46 -1.24 -13.50 -13.16
C GLY A 46 -2.33 -14.13 -12.28
N ASN A 47 -2.04 -14.43 -11.02
CA ASN A 47 -3.06 -14.86 -10.07
C ASN A 47 -3.85 -13.64 -9.59
N ASP A 48 -5.16 -13.80 -9.37
CA ASP A 48 -5.96 -12.75 -8.74
C ASP A 48 -5.47 -12.50 -7.31
N VAL A 49 -5.22 -11.23 -6.99
CA VAL A 49 -4.71 -10.81 -5.69
C VAL A 49 -5.67 -9.76 -5.16
N ASN A 50 -6.51 -10.17 -4.20
CA ASN A 50 -7.35 -9.23 -3.49
C ASN A 50 -6.46 -8.33 -2.62
N PHE A 51 -6.33 -7.08 -3.05
CA PHE A 51 -5.88 -6.01 -2.18
C PHE A 51 -7.08 -5.70 -1.28
N GLN A 52 -6.96 -6.01 0.01
CA GLN A 52 -7.80 -5.34 1.00
C GLN A 52 -7.38 -3.88 0.95
N ASP A 53 -7.93 -3.15 -0.01
CA ASP A 53 -8.11 -1.73 0.16
C ASP A 53 -8.97 -1.62 1.41
N THR A 54 -8.44 -0.97 2.44
CA THR A 54 -9.19 -0.66 3.65
C THR A 54 -10.23 0.39 3.27
N SER A 55 -11.24 0.01 2.49
CA SER A 55 -12.47 0.75 2.36
C SER A 55 -13.32 0.41 3.58
N ASP A 56 -12.81 0.74 4.78
CA ASP A 56 -13.70 1.06 5.87
C ASP A 56 -14.37 2.39 5.48
N GLU A 57 -15.51 2.27 4.80
CA GLU A 57 -16.60 3.23 4.72
C GLU A 57 -16.29 4.66 4.20
N THR A 58 -16.95 5.04 3.10
CA THR A 58 -16.98 6.40 2.51
C THR A 58 -15.73 6.80 1.71
N SER A 59 -15.66 6.35 0.46
CA SER A 59 -15.22 7.19 -0.67
C SER A 59 -15.67 6.59 -1.99
N GLY A 60 -16.99 6.59 -2.20
CA GLY A 60 -17.56 6.41 -3.52
C GLY A 60 -17.35 7.66 -4.37
N SER A 61 -16.15 7.84 -4.92
CA SER A 61 -15.93 8.80 -6.01
C SER A 61 -15.99 8.06 -7.33
N GLY A 62 -17.20 7.66 -7.70
CA GLY A 62 -17.51 7.19 -9.05
C GLY A 62 -17.47 8.36 -10.02
N SER A 63 -16.28 8.70 -10.54
CA SER A 63 -16.18 9.54 -11.74
C SER A 63 -16.48 8.68 -12.96
N GLY A 64 -17.71 8.18 -13.04
CA GLY A 64 -18.28 7.74 -14.30
C GLY A 64 -18.64 9.00 -15.05
N SER A 65 -17.84 9.39 -16.05
CA SER A 65 -18.29 10.33 -17.09
C SER A 65 -19.34 9.62 -17.96
N GLY A 66 -20.49 9.32 -17.35
CA GLY A 66 -21.66 8.78 -18.00
C GLY A 66 -22.50 9.95 -18.47
N CYS A 67 -22.29 10.39 -19.70
CA CYS A 67 -23.37 11.04 -20.44
C CYS A 67 -24.38 9.95 -20.75
N THR A 68 -25.34 9.78 -19.86
CA THR A 68 -26.60 9.13 -20.14
C THR A 68 -27.61 10.25 -20.31
N ASP A 69 -28.21 10.30 -21.50
CA ASP A 69 -29.36 11.11 -21.92
C ASP A 69 -29.04 12.23 -22.94
N ASP A 70 -29.90 12.28 -23.97
CA ASP A 70 -29.78 12.85 -25.32
C ASP A 70 -29.53 14.37 -25.48
N ILE A 71 -29.06 15.11 -24.47
CA ILE A 71 -28.77 16.54 -24.60
C ILE A 71 -27.45 16.89 -23.91
N CYS A 72 -26.34 16.79 -24.66
CA CYS A 72 -25.15 17.59 -24.39
C CYS A 72 -25.22 18.85 -25.26
N PRO A 73 -25.23 20.06 -24.69
CA PRO A 73 -25.08 21.26 -25.50
C PRO A 73 -23.67 21.26 -26.10
N THR A 74 -23.59 21.24 -27.43
CA THR A 74 -22.33 21.49 -28.13
C THR A 74 -21.90 22.92 -27.82
N GLU A 75 -20.75 23.09 -27.19
CA GLU A 75 -20.12 24.40 -27.03
C GLU A 75 -20.00 25.10 -28.38
N PHE A 76 -20.86 26.09 -28.63
CA PHE A 76 -20.65 27.16 -29.61
C PHE A 76 -21.57 28.33 -29.27
N ASP A 77 -21.36 28.96 -28.11
CA ASP A 77 -21.84 30.32 -27.90
C ASP A 77 -20.72 31.29 -28.28
N PHE A 78 -20.82 31.77 -29.53
CA PHE A 78 -20.05 32.89 -30.04
C PHE A 78 -20.51 34.16 -29.31
N ILE A 79 -19.73 34.63 -28.33
CA ILE A 79 -20.01 35.90 -27.67
C ILE A 79 -19.73 37.02 -28.68
N THR A 80 -20.76 37.56 -29.31
CA THR A 80 -20.71 38.88 -29.95
C THR A 80 -20.59 39.94 -28.86
N THR A 81 -19.41 40.54 -28.72
CA THR A 81 -19.23 41.82 -28.04
C THR A 81 -19.77 42.93 -28.94
N GLU A 82 -20.79 43.64 -28.45
CA GLU A 82 -21.15 44.99 -28.91
C GLU A 82 -20.20 46.02 -28.27
#